data_AF-A0A6B3I287-F1
#
_entry.id   AF-A0A6B3I287-F1
#
_cell.length_a   1.000
_cell.length_b   1.000
_cell.length_c   1.000
_cell.angle_alpha   90.00
_cell.angle_beta   90.00
_cell.angle_gamma   90.00
#
_symmetry.space_group_name_H-M   'P 1'
#
loop_
_entity.id
_entity.type
_entity.pdbx_description
1 polymer ?
#
loop_
_entity_poly.entity_id
_entity_poly.type
_entity_poly.pdbx_seq_one_letter_code
_entity_poly.pdbx_strand_id
1 'polypeptide(L)'
;VTLSKDARARAVQLPAWNEALGLPRPWDQQWSLRIQQVLAHESDLLEYEDIFAGSHVIEAKVDSLVEESLAEIDRIQQMGGAMAAVESGYLKSELVSSHAARRARIEGGEEKIVGVNIYETTEPNPLTSDLDGAIMTVDPENEARVVAALHEWRDNRDEARATEALAALKKAAA
;
A
#
# COMPACT_ATOMS: atom_id res chain seq x y z
N VAL A 1 17.28 -3.00 -6.20
CA VAL A 1 16.22 -3.67 -6.98
C VAL A 1 16.25 -5.11 -6.54
N THR A 2 15.22 -5.55 -5.82
CA THR A 2 15.44 -6.35 -4.61
C THR A 2 15.56 -7.86 -4.79
N LEU A 3 15.34 -8.47 -5.97
CA LEU A 3 15.33 -9.94 -6.05
C LEU A 3 15.84 -10.53 -7.38
N SER A 4 15.55 -9.94 -8.55
CA SER A 4 16.12 -10.39 -9.82
C SER A 4 16.05 -9.35 -10.93
N LYS A 5 16.65 -9.60 -12.11
CA LYS A 5 16.59 -8.71 -13.28
C LYS A 5 15.22 -8.69 -13.96
N ASP A 6 14.53 -9.83 -14.04
CA ASP A 6 13.25 -9.95 -14.75
C ASP A 6 12.04 -9.84 -13.80
N ALA A 7 12.18 -10.17 -12.51
CA ALA A 7 11.16 -10.02 -11.46
C ALA A 7 11.37 -8.76 -10.59
N ARG A 8 11.93 -7.71 -11.19
CA ARG A 8 12.59 -6.62 -10.47
C ARG A 8 11.60 -5.58 -9.93
N ALA A 9 11.55 -5.41 -8.60
CA ALA A 9 10.93 -4.23 -8.00
C ALA A 9 11.89 -3.02 -8.09
N ARG A 10 11.47 -1.96 -8.81
CA ARG A 10 12.28 -0.73 -8.97
C ARG A 10 12.35 0.09 -7.69
N ALA A 11 11.29 0.06 -6.90
CA ALA A 11 11.20 0.68 -5.58
C ALA A 11 10.41 -0.27 -4.67
N VAL A 12 10.80 -0.33 -3.40
CA VAL A 12 10.13 -1.13 -2.38
C VAL A 12 9.89 -0.24 -1.17
N GLN A 13 8.66 -0.24 -0.68
CA GLN A 13 8.32 0.32 0.61
C GLN A 13 7.92 -0.85 1.51
N LEU A 14 8.58 -0.97 2.65
CA LEU A 14 8.19 -1.92 3.68
C LEU A 14 7.36 -1.19 4.74
N PRO A 15 6.21 -1.75 5.15
CA PRO A 15 5.45 -1.21 6.27
C PRO A 15 6.29 -1.25 7.55
N ALA A 16 5.95 -0.41 8.52
CA ALA A 16 6.56 -0.49 9.84
C ALA A 16 5.89 -1.59 10.67
N TRP A 17 6.59 -2.11 11.67
CA TRP A 17 6.03 -3.14 12.55
C TRP A 17 4.79 -2.67 13.34
N ASN A 18 4.56 -1.36 13.46
CA ASN A 18 3.40 -0.75 14.11
C ASN A 18 2.27 -0.34 13.12
N GLU A 19 2.31 -0.80 11.87
CA GLU A 19 1.35 -0.44 10.80
C GLU A 19 -0.12 -0.58 11.21
N ALA A 20 -0.43 -1.61 12.01
CA ALA A 20 -1.80 -1.87 12.47
C ALA A 20 -2.30 -0.88 13.55
N LEU A 21 -1.41 -0.08 14.14
CA LEU A 21 -1.72 0.89 15.21
C LEU A 21 -1.83 2.32 14.68
N GLY A 22 -0.98 2.72 13.74
CA GLY A 22 -1.00 4.07 13.18
C GLY A 22 0.25 4.41 12.39
N LEU A 23 0.44 5.71 12.09
CA LEU A 23 1.62 6.18 11.36
C LEU A 23 2.92 5.86 12.12
N PRO A 24 3.98 5.46 11.41
CA PRO A 24 5.24 5.06 12.04
C PRO A 24 5.94 6.25 12.67
N ARG A 25 6.54 6.03 13.86
CA ARG A 25 7.49 6.99 14.43
C ARG A 25 8.85 6.82 13.72
N PRO A 26 9.78 7.78 13.83
CA PRO A 26 11.10 7.66 13.22
C PRO A 26 11.85 6.37 13.58
N TRP A 27 11.69 5.89 14.82
CA TRP A 27 12.26 4.61 15.26
C TRP A 27 11.62 3.41 14.53
N ASP A 28 10.30 3.35 14.44
CA ASP A 28 9.59 2.25 13.76
C ASP A 28 9.94 2.21 12.27
N GLN A 29 10.06 3.38 11.64
CA GLN A 29 10.47 3.51 10.23
C GLN A 29 11.91 3.05 10.00
N GLN A 30 12.80 3.24 10.99
CA GLN A 30 14.18 2.77 10.90
C GLN A 30 14.25 1.25 10.78
N TRP A 31 13.36 0.51 11.42
CA TRP A 31 13.31 -0.96 11.29
C TRP A 31 13.02 -1.39 9.86
N SER A 32 12.01 -0.80 9.21
CA SER A 32 11.68 -1.07 7.80
C SER A 32 12.85 -0.75 6.86
N LEU A 33 13.61 0.31 7.14
CA LEU A 33 14.81 0.64 6.38
C LEU A 33 15.94 -0.37 6.60
N ARG A 34 16.17 -0.80 7.84
CA ARG A 34 17.20 -1.78 8.17
C ARG A 34 16.90 -3.13 7.54
N ILE A 35 15.64 -3.56 7.49
CA ILE A 35 15.25 -4.80 6.79
C ILE A 35 15.61 -4.72 5.29
N GLN A 36 15.36 -3.57 4.64
CA GLN A 36 15.77 -3.38 3.24
C GLN A 36 17.29 -3.42 3.07
N GLN A 37 18.05 -2.87 4.02
CA GLN A 37 19.51 -2.87 3.98
C GLN A 37 20.09 -4.26 4.24
N VAL A 38 19.54 -5.02 5.20
CA VAL A 38 19.91 -6.42 5.44
C VAL A 38 19.64 -7.25 4.18
N LEU A 39 18.47 -7.09 3.57
CA LEU A 39 18.18 -7.73 2.28
C LEU A 39 19.22 -7.35 1.22
N ALA A 40 19.60 -6.08 1.13
CA ALA A 40 20.51 -5.60 0.10
C ALA A 40 21.99 -5.94 0.32
N HIS A 41 22.44 -6.06 1.57
CA HIS A 41 23.86 -6.11 1.93
C HIS A 41 24.29 -7.36 2.68
N GLU A 42 23.36 -8.11 3.28
CA GLU A 42 23.68 -9.24 4.17
C GLU A 42 23.04 -10.56 3.74
N SER A 43 22.08 -10.53 2.80
CA SER A 43 21.39 -11.75 2.36
C SER A 43 22.07 -12.49 1.21
N ASP A 44 23.12 -11.92 0.62
CA ASP A 44 23.80 -12.35 -0.62
C ASP A 44 22.88 -12.48 -1.86
N LEU A 45 21.57 -12.26 -1.73
CA LEU A 45 20.60 -12.45 -2.83
C LEU A 45 20.89 -11.54 -4.03
N LEU A 46 21.48 -10.37 -3.80
CA LEU A 46 21.83 -9.43 -4.86
C LEU A 46 23.16 -9.74 -5.56
N GLU A 47 23.91 -10.75 -5.11
CA GLU A 47 25.12 -11.23 -5.80
C GLU A 47 24.79 -12.12 -7.01
N TYR A 48 23.56 -12.65 -7.07
CA TYR A 48 23.08 -13.53 -8.12
C TYR A 48 22.18 -12.76 -9.10
N GLU A 49 22.11 -13.23 -10.36
CA GLU A 49 21.28 -12.60 -11.40
C GLU A 49 19.78 -12.85 -11.19
N ASP A 50 19.18 -13.82 -11.88
CA ASP A 50 17.80 -14.23 -11.62
C ASP A 50 17.75 -15.56 -10.88
N ILE A 51 17.59 -15.47 -9.57
CA ILE A 51 17.54 -16.62 -8.67
C ILE A 51 16.33 -17.54 -8.90
N PHE A 52 15.34 -17.10 -9.69
CA PHE A 52 14.16 -17.91 -10.00
C PHE A 52 14.22 -18.57 -11.38
N ALA A 53 15.18 -18.21 -12.23
CA ALA A 53 15.30 -18.76 -13.58
C ALA A 53 15.45 -20.29 -13.57
N GLY A 54 14.65 -20.99 -14.39
CA GLY A 54 14.67 -22.46 -14.50
C GLY A 54 13.91 -23.18 -13.38
N SER A 55 13.29 -22.44 -12.44
CA SER A 55 12.43 -23.05 -11.43
C SER A 55 11.08 -23.42 -12.01
N HIS A 56 10.88 -24.71 -12.32
CA HIS A 56 9.61 -25.24 -12.80
C HIS A 56 8.40 -24.91 -11.90
N VAL A 57 8.62 -24.74 -10.59
CA VAL A 57 7.57 -24.35 -9.64
C VAL A 57 7.17 -22.89 -9.82
N ILE A 58 8.15 -21.99 -9.93
CA ILE A 58 7.89 -20.56 -10.10
C ILE A 58 7.34 -20.28 -11.50
N GLU A 59 7.92 -20.88 -12.53
CA GLU A 59 7.46 -20.73 -13.92
C GLU A 59 6.00 -21.19 -14.08
N ALA A 60 5.66 -22.39 -13.60
CA ALA A 60 4.27 -22.87 -13.64
C ALA A 60 3.31 -21.97 -12.86
N LYS A 61 3.75 -21.38 -11.74
CA LYS A 61 2.92 -20.46 -10.97
C LYS A 61 2.71 -19.13 -11.71
N VAL A 62 3.74 -18.61 -12.37
CA VAL A 62 3.66 -17.40 -13.19
C VAL A 62 2.71 -17.63 -14.36
N ASP A 63 2.82 -18.76 -15.06
CA ASP A 63 1.95 -19.10 -16.18
C ASP A 63 0.46 -19.15 -15.77
N SER A 64 0.15 -19.82 -14.66
CA SER A 64 -1.22 -19.85 -14.10
C SER A 64 -1.72 -18.46 -13.74
N LEU A 65 -0.89 -17.60 -13.12
CA LEU A 65 -1.28 -16.23 -12.80
C LEU A 65 -1.54 -15.38 -14.06
N VAL A 66 -0.74 -15.56 -15.10
CA VAL A 66 -0.93 -14.86 -16.39
C VAL A 66 -2.22 -15.30 -17.05
N GLU A 67 -2.50 -16.61 -17.11
CA GLU A 67 -3.74 -17.14 -17.68
C GLU A 67 -4.97 -16.59 -16.94
N GLU A 68 -4.99 -16.69 -15.61
CA GLU A 68 -6.10 -16.18 -14.78
C GLU A 68 -6.29 -14.67 -14.92
N SER A 69 -5.18 -13.91 -14.97
CA SER A 69 -5.24 -12.45 -15.12
C SER A 69 -5.74 -12.03 -16.51
N LEU A 70 -5.30 -12.70 -17.58
CA LEU A 70 -5.75 -12.41 -18.94
C LEU A 70 -7.23 -12.76 -19.10
N ALA A 71 -7.70 -13.88 -18.52
CA ALA A 71 -9.12 -14.22 -18.50
C ALA A 71 -9.96 -13.15 -17.78
N GLU A 72 -9.47 -12.60 -16.67
CA GLU A 72 -10.13 -11.49 -15.99
C GLU A 72 -10.16 -10.20 -16.83
N ILE A 73 -9.06 -9.88 -17.50
CA ILE A 73 -9.00 -8.74 -18.43
C ILE A 73 -10.03 -8.92 -19.56
N ASP A 74 -10.11 -10.11 -20.16
CA ASP A 74 -11.07 -10.40 -21.22
C ASP A 74 -12.52 -10.26 -20.75
N ARG A 75 -12.83 -10.72 -19.52
CA ARG A 75 -14.15 -10.49 -18.89
C ARG A 75 -14.45 -9.00 -18.77
N ILE A 76 -13.51 -8.21 -18.27
CA ILE A 76 -13.68 -6.74 -18.17
C ILE A 76 -13.88 -6.12 -19.55
N GLN A 77 -13.16 -6.56 -20.58
CA GLN A 77 -13.34 -6.06 -21.95
C GLN A 77 -14.74 -6.40 -22.50
N GLN A 78 -15.24 -7.61 -22.26
CA GLN A 78 -16.60 -8.03 -22.66
C GLN A 78 -17.70 -7.20 -21.98
N MET A 79 -17.43 -6.65 -20.80
CA MET A 79 -18.34 -5.75 -20.08
C MET A 79 -18.36 -4.32 -20.65
N GLY A 80 -17.56 -4.02 -21.68
CA GLY A 80 -17.40 -2.67 -22.22
C GLY A 80 -16.18 -1.92 -21.67
N GLY A 81 -15.25 -2.64 -21.05
CA GLY A 81 -14.00 -2.10 -20.51
C GLY A 81 -14.08 -1.69 -19.04
N ALA A 82 -12.95 -1.18 -18.53
CA ALA A 82 -12.77 -0.92 -17.09
C ALA A 82 -13.79 0.08 -16.52
N MET A 83 -14.15 1.13 -17.26
CA MET A 83 -15.12 2.13 -16.78
C MET A 83 -16.52 1.50 -16.61
N ALA A 84 -16.99 0.73 -17.59
CA ALA A 84 -18.26 0.02 -17.50
C ALA A 84 -18.25 -1.03 -16.37
N ALA A 85 -17.11 -1.68 -16.13
CA ALA A 85 -16.94 -2.61 -15.01
C ALA A 85 -16.96 -1.91 -13.63
N VAL A 86 -16.47 -0.66 -13.53
CA VAL A 86 -16.62 0.17 -12.33
C VAL A 86 -18.07 0.61 -12.14
N GLU A 87 -18.69 1.15 -13.19
CA GLU A 87 -20.06 1.70 -13.16
C GLU A 87 -21.11 0.63 -12.85
N SER A 88 -20.94 -0.58 -13.41
CA SER A 88 -21.79 -1.73 -13.09
C SER A 88 -21.59 -2.26 -11.66
N GLY A 89 -20.54 -1.83 -10.96
CA GLY A 89 -20.19 -2.29 -9.62
C GLY A 89 -19.48 -3.63 -9.57
N TYR A 90 -19.16 -4.24 -10.71
CA TYR A 90 -18.50 -5.54 -10.80
C TYR A 90 -17.18 -5.59 -10.02
N LEU A 91 -16.25 -4.66 -10.29
CA LEU A 91 -14.94 -4.66 -9.63
C LEU A 91 -15.06 -4.51 -8.09
N LYS A 92 -16.02 -3.72 -7.63
CA LYS A 92 -16.31 -3.57 -6.21
C LYS A 92 -16.88 -4.86 -5.62
N SER A 93 -17.80 -5.51 -6.31
CA SER A 93 -18.40 -6.78 -5.90
C SER A 93 -17.36 -7.88 -5.75
N GLU A 94 -16.46 -8.02 -6.73
CA GLU A 94 -15.36 -9.01 -6.69
C GLU A 94 -14.41 -8.75 -5.51
N LEU A 95 -14.03 -7.48 -5.29
CA LEU A 95 -13.19 -7.12 -4.15
C LEU A 95 -13.84 -7.47 -2.80
N VAL A 96 -15.12 -7.13 -2.63
CA VAL A 96 -15.86 -7.41 -1.40
C VAL A 96 -16.02 -8.91 -1.18
N SER A 97 -16.37 -9.65 -2.23
CA SER A 97 -16.53 -11.11 -2.18
C SER A 97 -15.21 -11.80 -1.82
N SER A 98 -14.09 -11.40 -2.44
CA SER A 98 -12.76 -11.91 -2.12
C SER A 98 -12.38 -11.65 -0.66
N HIS A 99 -12.63 -10.44 -0.16
CA HIS A 99 -12.34 -10.08 1.23
C HIS A 99 -13.21 -10.84 2.23
N ALA A 100 -14.51 -10.99 1.94
CA ALA A 100 -15.44 -11.74 2.78
C ALA A 100 -15.03 -13.23 2.85
N ALA A 101 -14.68 -13.83 1.71
CA ALA A 101 -14.19 -15.21 1.65
C ALA A 101 -12.90 -15.38 2.47
N ARG A 102 -11.94 -14.45 2.34
CA ARG A 102 -10.72 -14.49 3.15
C ARG A 102 -11.01 -14.38 4.64
N ARG A 103 -11.87 -13.44 5.04
CA ARG A 103 -12.28 -13.27 6.44
C ARG A 103 -12.91 -14.55 6.99
N ALA A 104 -13.83 -15.17 6.25
CA ALA A 104 -14.48 -16.42 6.66
C ALA A 104 -13.45 -17.54 6.88
N ARG A 105 -12.43 -17.66 6.01
CA ARG A 105 -11.35 -18.66 6.20
C ARG A 105 -10.50 -18.39 7.43
N ILE A 106 -10.22 -17.13 7.74
CA ILE A 106 -9.46 -16.75 8.95
C ILE A 106 -10.28 -17.05 10.22
N GLU A 107 -11.55 -16.62 10.24
CA GLU A 107 -12.46 -16.84 11.37
C GLU A 107 -12.78 -18.33 11.57
N GLY A 108 -12.85 -19.10 10.47
CA GLY A 108 -13.03 -20.55 10.49
C GLY A 108 -11.76 -21.35 10.80
N GLY A 109 -10.59 -20.71 10.90
CA GLY A 109 -9.31 -21.37 11.17
C GLY A 109 -8.69 -22.13 9.99
N GLU A 110 -9.28 -22.05 8.80
CA GLU A 110 -8.71 -22.62 7.57
C GLU A 110 -7.45 -21.85 7.15
N GLU A 111 -7.49 -20.52 7.23
CA GLU A 111 -6.33 -19.64 7.01
C GLU A 111 -5.69 -19.31 8.37
N LYS A 112 -4.48 -19.82 8.58
CA LYS A 112 -3.72 -19.68 9.82
C LYS A 112 -3.00 -18.34 9.88
N ILE A 113 -3.28 -17.54 10.92
CA ILE A 113 -2.64 -16.25 11.19
C ILE A 113 -2.00 -16.31 12.59
N VAL A 114 -0.66 -16.39 12.61
CA VAL A 114 0.14 -16.45 13.84
C VAL A 114 -0.05 -15.17 14.67
N GLY A 115 -0.33 -15.32 15.96
CA GLY A 115 -0.60 -14.22 16.88
C GLY A 115 -2.03 -13.66 16.79
N VAL A 116 -2.90 -14.22 15.94
CA VAL A 116 -4.30 -13.80 15.79
C VAL A 116 -5.28 -14.95 16.05
N ASN A 117 -5.17 -16.06 15.31
CA ASN A 117 -6.06 -17.23 15.50
C ASN A 117 -5.32 -18.53 15.84
N ILE A 118 -3.98 -18.50 15.80
CA ILE A 118 -3.10 -19.57 16.28
C ILE A 118 -1.92 -18.94 17.01
N TYR A 119 -1.38 -19.64 18.02
CA TYR A 119 -0.26 -19.14 18.83
C TYR A 119 -0.53 -17.74 19.40
N GLU A 120 -1.69 -17.55 20.04
CA GLU A 120 -2.17 -16.24 20.51
C GLU A 120 -1.40 -15.70 21.73
N THR A 121 -0.64 -16.55 22.43
CA THR A 121 0.17 -16.13 23.57
C THR A 121 1.46 -15.45 23.12
N THR A 122 1.75 -14.27 23.66
CA THR A 122 2.94 -13.46 23.36
C THR A 122 3.57 -12.94 24.65
N GLU A 123 4.87 -12.66 24.60
CA GLU A 123 5.54 -11.82 25.61
C GLU A 123 4.93 -10.40 25.61
N PRO A 124 5.11 -9.62 26.70
CA PRO A 124 4.66 -8.24 26.76
C PRO A 124 5.15 -7.42 25.56
N ASN A 125 4.22 -6.90 24.78
CA ASN A 125 4.55 -6.15 23.58
C ASN A 125 4.90 -4.69 23.93
N PRO A 126 6.13 -4.21 23.66
CA PRO A 126 6.50 -2.82 23.92
C PRO A 126 5.65 -1.82 23.12
N LEU A 127 5.09 -2.18 21.97
CA LEU A 127 4.20 -1.31 21.19
C LEU A 127 2.86 -1.05 21.87
N THR A 128 2.39 -1.94 22.73
CA THR A 128 1.11 -1.78 23.44
C THR A 128 1.31 -1.36 24.89
N SER A 129 2.56 -1.11 25.32
CA SER A 129 2.88 -0.70 26.69
C SER A 129 2.43 0.74 26.99
N ASP A 130 2.44 1.60 25.97
CA ASP A 130 1.95 2.97 25.99
C ASP A 130 1.33 3.28 24.61
N LEU A 131 0.02 3.09 24.48
CA LEU A 131 -0.68 3.30 23.22
C LEU A 131 -0.66 4.77 22.77
N ASP A 132 -0.65 5.70 23.74
CA ASP A 132 -0.59 7.13 23.46
C ASP A 132 0.79 7.52 22.89
N GLY A 133 1.85 6.88 23.35
CA GLY A 133 3.22 7.03 22.83
C GLY A 133 3.57 6.15 21.61
N ALA A 134 2.74 5.15 21.28
CA ALA A 134 2.98 4.22 20.18
C ALA A 134 2.46 4.72 18.83
N ILE A 135 1.54 5.69 18.84
CA ILE A 135 0.90 6.25 17.65
C ILE A 135 1.42 7.67 17.44
N MET A 136 1.85 7.97 16.21
CA MET A 136 2.19 9.34 15.84
C MET A 136 0.92 10.21 15.78
N THR A 137 0.81 11.18 16.67
CA THR A 137 -0.26 12.17 16.68
C THR A 137 0.20 13.48 16.04
N VAL A 138 -0.73 14.22 15.42
CA VAL A 138 -0.44 15.52 14.84
C VAL A 138 -0.50 16.58 15.93
N ASP A 139 0.55 17.37 16.06
CA ASP A 139 0.59 18.52 16.97
C ASP A 139 -0.47 19.58 16.56
N PRO A 140 -1.42 19.96 17.45
CA PRO A 140 -2.40 21.00 17.17
C PRO A 140 -1.81 22.35 16.74
N GLU A 141 -0.59 22.69 17.15
CA GLU A 141 0.09 23.91 16.72
C GLU A 141 0.42 23.89 15.22
N ASN A 142 0.62 22.70 14.63
CA ASN A 142 0.81 22.59 13.19
C ASN A 142 -0.44 22.99 12.42
N GLU A 143 -1.62 22.62 12.89
CA GLU A 143 -2.89 23.04 12.28
C GLU A 143 -3.01 24.56 12.31
N ALA A 144 -2.82 25.16 13.48
CA ALA A 144 -2.89 26.61 13.65
C ALA A 144 -1.90 27.34 12.72
N ARG A 145 -0.68 26.83 12.59
CA ARG A 145 0.35 27.38 11.70
C ARG A 145 -0.04 27.27 10.22
N VAL A 146 -0.57 26.14 9.78
CA VAL A 146 -1.01 25.93 8.38
C VAL A 146 -2.18 26.85 8.05
N VAL A 147 -3.14 26.99 8.96
CA VAL A 147 -4.29 27.90 8.79
C VAL A 147 -3.81 29.35 8.70
N ALA A 148 -2.93 29.79 9.59
CA ALA A 148 -2.38 31.15 9.56
C ALA A 148 -1.62 31.42 8.25
N ALA A 149 -0.76 30.50 7.81
CA ALA A 149 -0.04 30.61 6.54
C ALA A 149 -0.98 30.68 5.33
N LEU A 150 -2.09 29.93 5.36
CA LEU A 150 -3.10 29.99 4.31
C LEU A 150 -3.82 31.34 4.26
N HIS A 151 -4.15 31.92 5.41
CA HIS A 151 -4.75 33.26 5.49
C HIS A 151 -3.78 34.32 4.98
N GLU A 152 -2.53 34.32 5.46
CA GLU A 152 -1.50 35.24 5.00
C GLU A 152 -1.28 35.14 3.49
N TRP A 153 -1.21 33.92 2.94
CA TRP A 153 -1.10 33.72 1.50
C TRP A 153 -2.32 34.27 0.74
N ARG A 154 -3.54 34.09 1.25
CA ARG A 154 -4.76 34.63 0.63
C ARG A 154 -4.83 36.15 0.67
N ASP A 155 -4.38 36.76 1.76
CA ASP A 155 -4.43 38.23 1.92
C ASP A 155 -3.39 38.93 1.03
N ASN A 156 -2.28 38.24 0.74
CA ASN A 156 -1.17 38.79 -0.04
C ASN A 156 -1.12 38.33 -1.51
N ARG A 157 -1.96 37.36 -1.92
CA ARG A 157 -1.95 36.89 -3.31
C ARG A 157 -2.52 37.93 -4.27
N ASP A 158 -2.09 37.86 -5.51
CA ASP A 158 -2.73 38.57 -6.62
C ASP A 158 -4.08 37.92 -6.94
N GLU A 159 -5.15 38.50 -6.38
CA GLU A 159 -6.51 37.98 -6.51
C GLU A 159 -7.01 38.00 -7.97
N ALA A 160 -6.61 39.01 -8.74
CA ALA A 160 -7.02 39.12 -10.15
C ALA A 160 -6.41 37.98 -10.97
N ARG A 161 -5.10 37.74 -10.80
CA ARG A 161 -4.40 36.62 -11.45
C ARG A 161 -4.95 35.26 -11.01
N ALA A 162 -5.25 35.09 -9.72
CA ALA A 162 -5.83 33.83 -9.22
C ALA A 162 -7.22 33.56 -9.84
N THR A 163 -8.07 34.58 -9.91
CA THR A 163 -9.41 34.48 -10.51
C THR A 163 -9.34 34.17 -12.01
N GLU A 164 -8.46 34.85 -12.74
CA GLU A 164 -8.25 34.60 -14.16
C GLU A 164 -7.76 33.17 -14.43
N ALA A 165 -6.78 32.69 -13.64
CA ALA A 165 -6.29 31.32 -13.76
C ALA A 165 -7.38 30.28 -13.51
N LEU A 166 -8.22 30.48 -12.49
CA LEU A 166 -9.36 29.60 -12.21
C LEU A 166 -10.42 29.63 -13.31
N ALA A 167 -10.70 30.81 -13.88
CA ALA A 167 -11.63 30.94 -15.00
C ALA A 167 -11.10 30.25 -16.26
N ALA A 168 -9.81 30.42 -16.57
CA ALA A 168 -9.15 29.76 -17.68
C ALA A 168 -9.18 28.23 -17.51
N LEU A 169 -8.90 27.73 -16.30
CA LEU A 169 -8.98 26.31 -15.99
C LEU A 169 -10.40 25.75 -16.20
N LYS A 170 -11.43 26.46 -15.68
CA LYS A 170 -12.83 26.07 -15.87
C LYS A 170 -13.22 26.05 -17.35
N LYS A 171 -12.76 27.03 -18.13
CA LYS A 171 -13.02 27.09 -19.57
C LYS A 171 -12.33 25.97 -20.35
N ALA A 172 -11.12 25.57 -19.93
CA ALA A 172 -10.36 24.50 -20.59
C ALA A 172 -10.89 23.10 -20.25
N ALA A 173 -11.55 22.92 -19.11
CA ALA A 173 -12.11 21.65 -18.66
C ALA A 173 -13.55 21.38 -19.15
N ALA A 174 -14.26 22.41 -19.63
CA ALA A 174 -15.63 22.32 -20.16
C ALA A 174 -15.62 21.91 -21.65
#